data_AF-A0A1G1PTJ6-F1
#
_entry.id   AF-A0A1G1PTJ6-F1
#
_cell.length_a   1.000
_cell.length_b   1.000
_cell.length_c   1.000
_cell.angle_alpha   90.00
_cell.angle_beta   90.00
_cell.angle_gamma   90.00
#
_symmetry.space_group_name_H-M   'P 1'
#
loop_
_entity.id
_entity.type
_entity.pdbx_description
1 polymer ?
#
loop_
_entity_poly.entity_id
_entity_poly.type
_entity_poly.pdbx_seq_one_letter_code
_entity_poly.pdbx_strand_id
1 'polypeptide(L)'
;MSDKRGAILLLVIIVILTVSLIGATLIALFNNIVTSSRVELDRTRALYLAEAGIAQAVNALRGQAAGTPLQSEASQQIIPPTQLGEGNNYFEVYHDLAQSTITSIGSSNSVKRTLQVKYNAF
;
A
#
# COMPACT_ATOMS: atom_id res chain seq x y z
N MET A 1 -8.14 33.87 -55.03
CA MET A 1 -7.93 34.42 -53.67
C MET A 1 -8.59 33.56 -52.56
N SER A 2 -9.57 32.69 -52.89
CA SER A 2 -10.21 31.76 -51.93
C SER A 2 -9.31 30.61 -51.46
N ASP A 3 -8.47 30.03 -52.31
CA ASP A 3 -7.71 28.81 -51.95
C ASP A 3 -6.72 29.03 -50.81
N LYS A 4 -6.09 30.21 -50.76
CA LYS A 4 -5.16 30.58 -49.67
C LYS A 4 -5.88 30.67 -48.32
N ARG A 5 -7.13 31.15 -48.31
CA ARG A 5 -7.93 31.28 -47.07
C ARG A 5 -8.39 29.92 -46.55
N GLY A 6 -8.77 29.01 -47.45
CA GLY A 6 -9.11 27.62 -47.10
C GLY A 6 -7.91 26.85 -46.53
N ALA A 7 -6.73 26.99 -47.14
CA ALA A 7 -5.50 26.37 -46.66
C ALA A 7 -5.10 26.86 -45.26
N ILE A 8 -5.24 28.18 -45.00
CA ILE A 8 -4.95 28.76 -43.68
C ILE A 8 -5.92 28.23 -42.62
N LEU A 9 -7.22 28.14 -42.93
CA LEU A 9 -8.23 27.57 -42.03
C LEU A 9 -7.91 26.11 -41.67
N LEU A 10 -7.53 25.30 -42.67
CA LEU A 10 -7.17 23.91 -42.47
C LEU A 10 -5.93 23.79 -41.56
N LEU A 11 -4.92 24.62 -41.78
CA LEU A 11 -3.74 24.68 -40.92
C LEU A 11 -4.10 25.04 -39.48
N VAL A 12 -4.94 26.06 -39.27
CA VAL A 12 -5.40 26.47 -37.93
C VAL A 12 -6.15 25.33 -37.24
N ILE A 13 -7.02 24.60 -37.96
CA ILE A 13 -7.73 23.44 -37.41
C ILE A 13 -6.74 22.36 -36.99
N ILE A 14 -5.75 22.05 -37.82
CA ILE A 14 -4.71 21.07 -37.48
C ILE A 14 -3.95 21.51 -36.22
N VAL A 15 -3.56 22.78 -36.13
CA VAL A 15 -2.85 23.31 -34.96
C VAL A 15 -3.71 23.24 -33.70
N ILE A 16 -5.00 23.55 -33.78
CA ILE A 16 -5.91 23.44 -32.63
C ILE A 16 -6.06 21.97 -32.20
N LEU A 17 -6.19 21.05 -33.16
CA LEU A 17 -6.29 19.62 -32.88
C LEU A 17 -5.02 19.08 -32.21
N THR A 18 -3.84 19.44 -32.70
CA THR A 18 -2.58 18.98 -32.10
C THR A 18 -2.39 19.54 -30.70
N VAL A 19 -2.67 20.83 -30.49
CA VAL A 19 -2.61 21.44 -29.15
C VAL A 19 -3.62 20.79 -28.20
N SER A 20 -4.84 20.52 -28.66
CA SER A 20 -5.86 19.83 -27.87
C SER A 20 -5.43 18.41 -27.49
N LEU A 21 -4.85 17.66 -28.43
CA LEU A 21 -4.36 16.32 -28.19
C LEU A 21 -3.23 16.31 -27.16
N ILE A 22 -2.29 17.25 -27.27
CA ILE A 22 -1.20 17.43 -26.30
C ILE A 22 -1.78 17.78 -24.92
N GLY A 23 -2.74 18.71 -24.85
CA GLY A 23 -3.40 19.05 -23.59
C GLY A 23 -4.06 17.85 -22.91
N ALA A 24 -4.79 17.04 -23.69
CA ALA A 24 -5.45 15.83 -23.19
C ALA A 24 -4.45 14.80 -22.65
N THR A 25 -3.32 14.58 -23.35
CA THR A 25 -2.30 13.62 -22.89
C THR A 25 -1.60 14.09 -21.62
N LEU A 26 -1.32 15.38 -21.47
CA LEU A 26 -0.75 15.92 -20.23
C LEU A 26 -1.68 15.70 -19.03
N ILE A 27 -2.97 15.98 -19.19
CA ILE A 27 -3.96 15.78 -18.12
C ILE A 27 -4.05 14.30 -17.75
N ALA A 28 -4.07 13.40 -18.75
CA ALA A 28 -4.09 11.97 -18.52
C ALA A 28 -2.83 11.48 -17.76
N LEU A 29 -1.65 11.95 -18.17
CA LEU A 29 -0.38 11.62 -17.49
C LEU A 29 -0.37 12.14 -16.06
N PHE A 30 -0.79 13.38 -15.83
CA PHE A 30 -0.85 13.97 -14.49
C PHE A 30 -1.76 13.16 -13.57
N ASN A 31 -2.96 12.81 -14.03
CA ASN A 31 -3.89 11.99 -13.25
C ASN A 31 -3.31 10.60 -12.94
N ASN A 32 -2.59 10.00 -13.89
CA ASN A 32 -1.93 8.72 -13.68
C ASN A 32 -0.83 8.81 -12.61
N ILE A 33 0.02 9.85 -12.67
CA ILE A 33 1.07 10.09 -11.67
C ILE A 33 0.46 10.29 -10.28
N VAL A 34 -0.60 11.09 -10.16
CA VAL A 34 -1.27 11.34 -8.87
C VAL A 34 -1.84 10.03 -8.29
N THR A 35 -2.54 9.24 -9.09
CA THR A 35 -3.09 7.96 -8.65
C THR A 35 -2.00 6.97 -8.28
N SER A 36 -0.94 6.86 -9.09
CA SER A 36 0.20 5.98 -8.81
C SER A 36 0.91 6.37 -7.51
N SER A 37 1.10 7.67 -7.28
CA SER A 37 1.73 8.19 -6.06
C SER A 37 0.91 7.84 -4.81
N ARG A 38 -0.42 8.00 -4.87
CA ARG A 38 -1.32 7.60 -3.76
C ARG A 38 -1.23 6.10 -3.47
N VAL A 39 -1.24 5.26 -4.50
CA VAL A 39 -1.11 3.81 -4.34
C VAL A 39 0.23 3.43 -3.72
N GLU A 40 1.32 4.11 -4.11
CA GLU A 40 2.64 3.82 -3.56
C GLU A 40 2.77 4.25 -2.09
N LEU A 41 2.12 5.36 -1.72
CA LEU A 41 2.03 5.80 -0.33
C LEU A 41 1.23 4.78 0.51
N ASP A 42 0.09 4.29 0.01
CA ASP A 42 -0.70 3.26 0.69
C ASP A 42 0.07 1.93 0.82
N ARG A 43 0.87 1.56 -0.19
CA ARG A 43 1.79 0.40 -0.11
C ARG A 43 2.84 0.56 0.99
N THR A 44 3.42 1.74 1.09
CA THR A 44 4.43 2.05 2.11
C THR A 44 3.81 2.01 3.51
N ARG A 45 2.61 2.56 3.68
CA ARG A 45 1.84 2.48 4.94
C ARG A 45 1.49 1.05 5.30
N ALA A 46 0.98 0.25 4.36
CA ALA A 46 0.67 -1.16 4.59
C ALA A 46 1.93 -1.94 5.02
N LEU A 47 3.09 -1.66 4.42
CA LEU A 47 4.35 -2.27 4.83
C LEU A 47 4.74 -1.87 6.26
N TYR A 48 4.69 -0.57 6.58
CA TYR A 48 4.99 -0.05 7.91
C TYR A 48 4.08 -0.67 8.99
N LEU A 49 2.79 -0.85 8.69
CA LEU A 49 1.84 -1.53 9.58
C LEU A 49 2.21 -3.00 9.79
N ALA A 50 2.65 -3.69 8.73
CA ALA A 50 3.14 -5.06 8.84
C ALA A 50 4.40 -5.13 9.71
N GLU A 51 5.33 -4.19 9.55
CA GLU A 51 6.55 -4.10 10.37
C GLU A 51 6.24 -3.82 11.84
N ALA A 52 5.30 -2.91 12.11
CA ALA A 52 4.83 -2.63 13.47
C ALA A 52 4.25 -3.88 14.14
N GLY A 53 3.46 -4.66 13.39
CA GLY A 53 2.94 -5.95 13.86
C GLY A 53 4.06 -6.93 14.20
N ILE A 54 5.11 -7.06 13.37
CA ILE A 54 6.27 -7.90 13.69
C ILE A 54 6.97 -7.43 14.95
N ALA A 55 7.22 -6.13 15.09
CA ALA A 55 7.89 -5.58 16.27
C ALA A 55 7.11 -5.89 17.56
N GLN A 56 5.78 -5.75 17.52
CA GLN A 56 4.93 -6.11 18.64
C GLN A 56 4.90 -7.62 18.89
N ALA A 57 4.89 -8.44 17.84
CA ALA A 57 4.96 -9.90 17.95
C ALA A 57 6.26 -10.36 18.63
N VAL A 58 7.40 -9.79 18.23
CA VAL A 58 8.69 -10.08 18.84
C VAL A 58 8.70 -9.69 20.31
N ASN A 59 8.11 -8.53 20.67
CA ASN A 59 7.98 -8.13 22.06
C ASN A 59 7.09 -9.10 22.86
N ALA A 60 5.96 -9.53 22.29
CA ALA A 60 5.05 -10.48 22.91
C ALA A 60 5.71 -11.86 23.14
N LEU A 61 6.50 -12.35 22.17
CA LEU A 61 7.27 -13.59 22.32
C LEU A 61 8.36 -13.48 23.39
N ARG A 62 9.02 -12.33 23.51
CA ARG A 62 9.97 -12.07 24.61
C ARG A 62 9.28 -12.05 25.96
N GLY A 63 8.09 -11.45 26.04
CA GLY A 63 7.25 -11.50 27.24
C GLY A 63 6.87 -12.92 27.63
N GLN A 64 6.46 -13.74 26.66
CA GLN A 64 6.16 -15.16 26.88
C GLN A 64 7.37 -15.92 27.44
N ALA A 65 8.57 -15.70 26.88
CA ALA A 65 9.81 -16.27 27.42
C ALA A 65 10.11 -15.80 28.86
N ALA A 66 9.67 -14.60 29.23
CA ALA A 66 9.75 -14.05 30.59
C ALA A 66 8.58 -14.45 31.50
N GLY A 67 7.64 -15.28 31.03
CA GLY A 67 6.54 -15.83 31.82
C GLY A 67 5.23 -15.03 31.78
N THR A 68 5.07 -14.04 30.89
CA THR A 68 3.78 -13.37 30.70
C THR A 68 2.92 -14.11 29.65
N PRO A 69 1.66 -14.46 29.96
CA PRO A 69 0.80 -15.16 29.02
C PRO A 69 0.39 -14.27 27.84
N LEU A 70 0.42 -14.82 26.62
CA LEU A 70 -0.12 -14.17 25.43
C LEU A 70 -1.64 -14.12 25.50
N GLN A 71 -2.22 -12.94 25.30
CA GLN A 71 -3.66 -12.78 25.10
C GLN A 71 -4.00 -13.19 23.67
N SER A 72 -4.28 -14.48 23.46
CA SER A 72 -4.69 -15.01 22.17
C SER A 72 -5.93 -15.89 22.34
N GLU A 73 -7.04 -15.50 21.70
CA GLU A 73 -8.31 -16.24 21.72
C GLU A 73 -8.39 -17.33 20.64
N ALA A 74 -7.43 -17.39 19.71
CA ALA A 74 -7.36 -18.38 18.65
C ALA A 74 -5.90 -18.81 18.46
N SER A 75 -5.65 -20.13 18.42
CA SER A 75 -4.37 -20.84 18.57
C SER A 75 -3.19 -20.44 17.67
N GLN A 76 -3.35 -19.42 16.83
CA GLN A 76 -2.36 -18.90 15.88
C GLN A 76 -2.32 -17.37 15.81
N GLN A 77 -3.28 -16.63 16.38
CA GLN A 77 -3.31 -15.17 16.27
C GLN A 77 -2.78 -14.55 17.56
N ILE A 78 -1.54 -14.06 17.56
CA ILE A 78 -0.95 -13.45 18.75
C ILE A 78 -1.53 -12.06 19.02
N ILE A 79 -1.82 -11.31 17.95
CA ILE A 79 -2.30 -9.93 18.06
C ILE A 79 -3.58 -9.81 17.24
N PRO A 80 -4.73 -9.50 17.88
CA PRO A 80 -5.97 -9.24 17.15
C PRO A 80 -5.83 -8.01 16.26
N PRO A 81 -6.70 -7.82 15.26
CA PRO A 81 -6.61 -6.71 14.32
C PRO A 81 -6.56 -5.38 15.09
N THR A 82 -5.40 -4.74 15.07
CA THR A 82 -5.14 -3.51 15.83
C THR A 82 -5.10 -2.35 14.85
N GLN A 83 -5.98 -1.37 15.05
CA GLN A 83 -6.00 -0.16 14.25
C GLN A 83 -4.84 0.75 14.64
N LEU A 84 -4.17 1.33 13.65
CA LEU A 84 -3.10 2.27 13.88
C LEU A 84 -3.25 3.48 12.95
N GLY A 85 -3.57 4.63 13.55
CA GLY A 85 -3.84 5.87 12.83
C GLY A 85 -5.31 6.06 12.45
N GLU A 86 -5.55 6.89 11.44
CA GLU A 86 -6.90 7.19 10.92
C GLU A 86 -7.29 6.29 9.75
N GLY A 87 -8.58 6.02 9.57
CA GLY A 87 -9.13 5.23 8.45
C GLY A 87 -9.06 3.71 8.66
N ASN A 88 -9.20 2.94 7.56
CA ASN A 88 -9.18 1.46 7.58
C ASN A 88 -7.75 0.89 7.63
N ASN A 89 -6.91 1.46 8.49
CA ASN A 89 -5.51 1.09 8.66
C ASN A 89 -5.37 0.16 9.87
N TYR A 90 -5.06 -1.11 9.63
CA TYR A 90 -4.91 -2.11 10.70
C TYR A 90 -3.77 -3.06 10.39
N PHE A 91 -3.29 -3.73 11.43
CA PHE A 91 -2.41 -4.88 11.30
C PHE A 91 -2.91 -6.05 12.12
N GLU A 92 -2.60 -7.25 11.67
CA GLU A 92 -2.90 -8.51 12.35
C GLU A 92 -1.68 -9.41 12.30
N VAL A 93 -1.47 -10.19 13.37
CA VAL A 93 -0.26 -11.01 13.51
C VAL A 93 -0.64 -12.44 13.84
N TYR A 94 -0.11 -13.33 13.01
CA TYR A 94 -0.19 -14.76 13.14
C TYR A 94 1.16 -15.35 13.52
N HIS A 95 1.13 -16.45 14.26
CA HIS A 95 2.29 -17.18 14.70
C HIS A 95 2.08 -18.66 14.49
N ASP A 96 3.02 -19.23 13.74
CA ASP A 96 3.14 -20.66 13.57
C ASP A 96 4.33 -21.14 14.41
N LEU A 97 4.01 -21.73 15.56
CA LEU A 97 4.97 -22.34 16.48
C LEU A 97 5.70 -23.53 15.84
N ALA A 98 5.03 -24.32 14.99
CA ALA A 98 5.62 -25.51 14.38
C ALA A 98 6.70 -25.15 13.37
N GLN A 99 6.52 -24.04 12.64
CA GLN A 99 7.49 -23.55 11.66
C GLN A 99 8.43 -22.48 12.21
N SER A 100 8.22 -22.04 13.44
CA SER A 100 8.91 -20.87 14.05
C SER A 100 8.82 -19.64 13.14
N THR A 101 7.62 -19.34 12.66
CA THR A 101 7.37 -18.17 11.80
C THR A 101 6.33 -17.24 12.39
N ILE A 102 6.57 -15.95 12.23
CA ILE A 102 5.63 -14.87 12.53
C ILE A 102 5.20 -14.27 11.21
N THR A 103 3.89 -14.17 10.99
CA THR A 103 3.32 -13.53 9.81
C THR A 103 2.53 -12.31 10.25
N SER A 104 2.93 -11.14 9.78
CA SER A 104 2.21 -9.89 10.03
C SER A 104 1.60 -9.38 8.73
N ILE A 105 0.33 -9.02 8.78
CA ILE A 105 -0.41 -8.46 7.65
C ILE A 105 -0.76 -7.03 8.01
N GLY A 106 -0.17 -6.08 7.30
CA GLY A 106 -0.54 -4.67 7.37
C GLY A 106 -1.49 -4.32 6.24
N SER A 107 -2.58 -3.65 6.57
CA SER A 107 -3.60 -3.21 5.63
C SER A 107 -3.73 -1.70 5.69
N SER A 108 -3.61 -1.04 4.55
CA SER A 108 -3.91 0.39 4.39
C SER A 108 -4.84 0.59 3.21
N ASN A 109 -6.04 1.12 3.46
CA ASN A 109 -7.11 1.24 2.48
C ASN A 109 -7.39 -0.10 1.76
N SER A 110 -7.13 -0.16 0.45
CA SER A 110 -7.29 -1.37 -0.39
C SER A 110 -5.99 -2.14 -0.61
N VAL A 111 -4.89 -1.72 0.01
CA VAL A 111 -3.57 -2.34 -0.14
C VAL A 111 -3.26 -3.17 1.10
N LYS A 112 -2.92 -4.44 0.89
CA LYS A 112 -2.42 -5.34 1.92
C LYS A 112 -0.98 -5.72 1.64
N ARG A 113 -0.15 -5.74 2.68
CA ARG A 113 1.22 -6.23 2.64
C ARG A 113 1.41 -7.24 3.76
N THR A 114 2.04 -8.35 3.39
CA THR A 114 2.34 -9.44 4.31
C THR A 114 3.85 -9.53 4.47
N LEU A 115 4.30 -9.57 5.71
CA LEU A 115 5.68 -9.86 6.06
C LEU A 115 5.71 -11.14 6.89
N GLN A 116 6.59 -12.05 6.50
CA GLN A 116 6.83 -13.29 7.24
C GLN A 116 8.28 -13.31 7.71
N VAL A 117 8.46 -13.54 9.00
CA VAL A 117 9.78 -13.64 9.63
C VAL A 117 9.90 -15.02 10.24
N LYS A 118 10.91 -15.77 9.78
CA LYS A 118 11.32 -17.01 10.43
C LYS A 118 12.34 -16.68 11.51
N TYR A 119 12.12 -17.18 12.71
CA TYR A 119 13.04 -17.03 13.82
C TYR A 119 13.56 -18.41 14.24
N ASN A 120 14.70 -18.42 14.92
CA ASN A 120 15.20 -19.62 15.57
C ASN A 120 15.10 -19.37 17.08
N ALA A 121 14.21 -20.10 17.76
CA ALA A 121 14.18 -20.10 19.21
C ALA A 121 15.29 -21.04 19.69
N PHE A 122 16.17 -20.51 20.55
CA PHE A 122 17.28 -21.24 21.15
C PHE A 122 16.78 -22.33 22.10
#